data_AF-U9UTW0-F1
#
_entry.id   AF-U9UTW0-F1
#
_cell.length_a   1.000
_cell.length_b   1.000
_cell.length_c   1.000
_cell.angle_alpha   90.00
_cell.angle_beta   90.00
_cell.angle_gamma   90.00
#
_symmetry.space_group_name_H-M   'P 1'
#
loop_
_entity.id
_entity.type
_entity.pdbx_description
1 polymer ?
#
loop_
_entity_poly.entity_id
_entity_poly.type
_entity_poly.pdbx_seq_one_letter_code
_entity_poly.pdbx_strand_id
1 'polypeptide(L)'
;MLKELPTYKTLYKRNTNKIDSPKCIRCGKKVEEDWEHVWICEDNEISIDDIIRESPYKFELELEAQNKVKELEIIRNHVCNFLTILESPSLILREKSRKWELIRGVYNDKFSNISKIKEEKAVIKELWNFIYDEIKKRIWIPRCDEIERLEKKEEIKKSDLRLKKQEPEGHQNKLLETENSKNKKTTENLEKTKENNIKTKLK
;
A
#
# COMPACT_ATOMS: atom_id res chain seq x y z
N MET A 1 -12.37 -2.91 0.45
CA MET A 1 -10.92 -2.64 0.35
C MET A 1 -10.57 -2.43 -1.11
N LEU A 2 -10.05 -1.24 -1.47
CA LEU A 2 -9.36 -1.05 -2.74
C LEU A 2 -8.22 -2.08 -2.81
N LYS A 3 -8.21 -2.94 -3.85
CA LYS A 3 -7.10 -3.87 -4.06
C LYS A 3 -5.87 -3.03 -4.42
N GLU A 4 -4.90 -2.95 -3.51
CA GLU A 4 -3.67 -2.24 -3.81
C GLU A 4 -2.94 -2.93 -4.97
N LEU A 5 -2.67 -2.19 -6.05
CA LEU A 5 -1.88 -2.70 -7.16
C LEU A 5 -0.47 -3.05 -6.64
N PRO A 6 0.08 -4.22 -7.03
CA PRO A 6 1.44 -4.56 -6.67
C PRO A 6 2.43 -3.58 -7.31
N THR A 7 3.59 -3.41 -6.69
CA THR A 7 4.70 -2.63 -7.25
C THR A 7 5.43 -3.43 -8.34
N TYR A 8 6.12 -2.75 -9.26
CA TYR A 8 6.91 -3.42 -10.31
C TYR A 8 8.02 -4.30 -9.74
N LYS A 9 8.67 -3.90 -8.65
CA LYS A 9 9.61 -4.77 -7.90
C LYS A 9 8.95 -6.07 -7.45
N THR A 10 7.70 -6.00 -6.97
CA THR A 10 6.95 -7.18 -6.54
C THR A 10 6.58 -8.08 -7.71
N LEU A 11 6.11 -7.50 -8.82
CA LEU A 11 5.76 -8.24 -10.03
C LEU A 11 6.98 -8.93 -10.64
N TYR A 12 8.10 -8.22 -10.74
CA TYR A 12 9.36 -8.75 -11.25
C TYR A 12 9.86 -9.94 -10.42
N LYS A 13 9.89 -9.80 -9.08
CA LYS A 13 10.27 -10.90 -8.16
C LYS A 13 9.39 -12.15 -8.29
N ARG A 14 8.13 -11.99 -8.70
CA ARG A 14 7.19 -13.11 -8.92
C ARG A 14 7.37 -13.79 -10.28
N ASN A 15 8.31 -13.31 -11.09
CA ASN A 15 8.48 -13.71 -12.48
C ASN A 15 7.18 -13.55 -13.29
N THR A 16 6.47 -12.44 -13.09
CA THR A 16 5.19 -12.15 -13.75
C THR A 16 5.38 -11.98 -15.27
N ASN A 17 4.44 -12.52 -16.05
CA ASN A 17 4.44 -12.42 -17.51
C ASN A 17 4.48 -10.95 -17.98
N LYS A 18 5.19 -10.68 -19.09
CA LYS A 18 5.44 -9.35 -19.66
C LYS A 18 6.17 -8.32 -18.77
N ILE A 19 6.53 -8.65 -17.53
CA ILE A 19 7.29 -7.76 -16.65
C ILE A 19 8.78 -8.10 -16.75
N ASP A 20 9.55 -7.30 -17.48
CA ASP A 20 10.97 -7.49 -17.76
C ASP A 20 11.91 -6.80 -16.76
N SER A 21 11.39 -5.85 -15.97
CA SER A 21 12.20 -5.00 -15.09
C SER A 21 11.45 -4.66 -13.79
N PRO A 22 12.16 -4.53 -12.65
CA PRO A 22 11.57 -4.02 -11.41
C PRO A 22 11.40 -2.49 -11.40
N LYS A 23 11.83 -1.80 -12.46
CA LYS A 23 11.89 -0.34 -12.52
C LYS A 23 10.52 0.29 -12.71
N CYS A 24 10.34 1.47 -12.13
CA CYS A 24 9.12 2.26 -12.21
C CYS A 24 8.88 2.74 -13.63
N ILE A 25 7.78 2.32 -14.23
CA ILE A 25 7.43 2.70 -15.59
C ILE A 25 6.90 4.13 -15.70
N ARG A 26 6.45 4.74 -14.58
CA ARG A 26 6.00 6.14 -14.54
C ARG A 26 7.19 7.04 -14.84
N CYS A 27 8.20 7.02 -13.95
CA CYS A 27 9.40 7.85 -14.07
C CYS A 27 10.40 7.37 -15.13
N GLY A 28 9.93 6.70 -16.18
CA GLY A 28 10.75 6.32 -17.33
C GLY A 28 11.80 5.24 -17.03
N LYS A 29 11.50 4.29 -16.13
CA LYS A 29 12.39 3.17 -15.76
C LYS A 29 13.75 3.65 -15.21
N LYS A 30 13.78 4.78 -14.48
CA LYS A 30 15.01 5.30 -13.85
C LYS A 30 15.38 4.52 -12.58
N VAL A 31 14.42 4.28 -11.69
CA VAL A 31 14.61 3.68 -10.36
C VAL A 31 13.71 2.45 -10.18
N GLU A 32 14.07 1.52 -9.29
CA GLU A 32 13.17 0.42 -8.89
C GLU A 32 11.86 0.96 -8.28
N GLU A 33 10.71 0.42 -8.69
CA GLU A 33 9.43 0.72 -8.04
C GLU A 33 9.23 -0.23 -6.86
N ASP A 34 9.75 0.14 -5.70
CA ASP A 34 9.33 -0.45 -4.44
C ASP A 34 8.18 0.33 -3.78
N TRP A 35 7.75 -0.12 -2.61
CA TRP A 35 6.62 0.49 -1.91
C TRP A 35 6.90 1.95 -1.54
N GLU A 36 8.14 2.33 -1.22
CA GLU A 36 8.46 3.71 -0.87
C GLU A 36 8.43 4.59 -2.12
N HIS A 37 9.07 4.13 -3.20
CA HIS A 37 9.13 4.88 -4.45
C HIS A 37 7.75 5.26 -4.99
N VAL A 38 6.71 4.44 -4.81
CA VAL A 38 5.33 4.79 -5.21
C VAL A 38 4.89 6.14 -4.63
N TRP A 39 5.25 6.41 -3.38
CA TRP A 39 4.80 7.61 -2.68
C TRP A 39 5.70 8.83 -2.87
N ILE A 40 6.97 8.61 -3.21
CA ILE A 40 7.97 9.68 -3.42
C ILE A 40 8.44 9.76 -4.88
N CYS A 41 7.69 9.17 -5.80
CA CYS A 41 8.02 9.18 -7.22
C CYS A 41 8.12 10.63 -7.72
N GLU A 42 9.13 10.93 -8.52
CA GLU A 42 9.34 12.27 -9.08
C GLU A 42 8.21 12.71 -10.03
N ASP A 43 7.47 11.75 -10.60
CA ASP A 43 6.29 12.02 -11.44
C ASP A 43 5.00 12.22 -10.63
N ASN A 44 5.07 12.23 -9.31
CA ASN A 44 3.94 12.66 -8.50
C ASN A 44 3.81 14.18 -8.61
N GLU A 45 2.62 14.66 -8.97
CA GLU A 45 2.33 16.10 -9.10
C GLU A 45 2.48 16.86 -7.77
N ILE A 46 2.42 16.14 -6.65
CA ILE A 46 2.50 16.70 -5.32
C ILE A 46 3.22 15.75 -4.35
N SER A 47 3.95 16.32 -3.40
CA SER A 47 4.59 15.56 -2.33
C SER A 47 3.62 15.23 -1.19
N ILE A 48 3.94 14.18 -0.43
CA ILE A 48 3.23 13.85 0.81
C ILE A 48 3.22 15.04 1.78
N ASP A 49 4.34 15.75 1.86
CA ASP A 49 4.52 16.84 2.83
C ASP A 49 3.68 18.06 2.47
N ASP A 50 3.50 18.34 1.18
CA ASP A 50 2.56 19.36 0.72
C ASP A 50 1.13 18.99 1.09
N ILE A 51 0.72 17.73 0.86
CA ILE A 51 -0.62 17.26 1.23
C ILE A 51 -0.84 17.38 2.75
N ILE A 52 0.11 16.91 3.57
CA ILE A 52 -0.01 16.97 5.03
C ILE A 52 -0.13 18.41 5.53
N ARG A 53 0.56 19.37 4.88
CA ARG A 53 0.47 20.80 5.24
C ARG A 53 -0.84 21.45 4.78
N GLU A 54 -1.34 21.10 3.59
CA GLU A 54 -2.57 21.68 3.03
C GLU A 54 -3.85 21.10 3.64
N SER A 55 -3.85 19.80 3.95
CA SER A 55 -5.06 19.07 4.33
C SER A 55 -5.74 19.58 5.61
N PRO A 56 -5.05 19.99 6.69
CA PRO A 56 -5.72 20.58 7.84
C PRO A 56 -6.56 21.82 7.49
N TYR A 57 -6.03 22.71 6.65
CA TYR A 57 -6.77 23.89 6.19
C TYR A 57 -8.00 23.51 5.35
N LYS A 58 -7.87 22.53 4.44
CA LYS A 58 -9.04 22.03 3.68
C LYS A 58 -10.10 21.43 4.59
N PHE A 59 -9.68 20.70 5.63
CA PHE A 59 -10.58 20.14 6.61
C PHE A 59 -11.31 21.23 7.41
N GLU A 60 -10.60 22.30 7.79
CA GLU A 60 -11.22 23.48 8.42
C GLU A 60 -12.31 24.09 7.52
N LEU A 61 -12.05 24.27 6.23
CA LEU A 61 -13.05 24.78 5.28
C LEU A 61 -14.29 23.87 5.18
N GLU A 62 -14.11 22.55 5.22
CA GLU A 62 -15.24 21.60 5.24
C GLU A 62 -16.06 21.68 6.52
N LEU A 63 -15.41 21.87 7.68
CA LEU A 63 -16.08 22.07 8.96
C LEU A 63 -16.83 23.40 9.00
N GLU A 64 -16.25 24.47 8.47
CA GLU A 64 -16.90 25.78 8.35
C GLU A 64 -18.15 25.70 7.48
N ALA A 65 -18.06 25.04 6.31
CA ALA A 65 -19.22 24.83 5.43
C ALA A 65 -20.34 24.01 6.11
N GLN A 66 -19.99 23.13 7.06
CA GLN A 66 -20.93 22.32 7.84
C GLN A 66 -21.39 23.01 9.14
N ASN A 67 -20.96 24.26 9.41
CA ASN A 67 -21.22 24.99 10.66
C ASN A 67 -20.77 24.24 11.93
N LYS A 68 -19.71 23.43 11.84
CA LYS A 68 -19.13 22.65 12.95
C LYS A 68 -18.12 23.46 13.76
N VAL A 69 -18.62 24.48 14.46
CA VAL A 69 -17.77 25.48 15.15
C VAL A 69 -16.90 24.86 16.25
N LYS A 70 -17.42 23.87 17.00
CA LYS A 70 -16.68 23.24 18.09
C LYS A 70 -15.51 22.41 17.56
N GLU A 71 -15.76 21.61 16.53
CA GLU A 71 -14.77 20.78 15.87
C GLU A 71 -13.67 21.64 15.23
N LEU A 72 -14.06 22.76 14.63
CA LEU A 72 -13.13 23.74 14.08
C LEU A 72 -12.16 24.29 15.13
N GLU A 73 -12.68 24.66 16.31
CA GLU A 73 -11.87 25.13 17.44
C GLU A 73 -10.91 24.04 17.93
N ILE A 74 -11.39 22.80 18.04
CA ILE A 74 -10.57 21.64 18.42
C ILE A 74 -9.41 21.44 17.43
N ILE A 75 -9.67 21.51 16.12
CA ILE A 75 -8.63 21.37 15.10
C ILE A 75 -7.58 22.46 15.24
N ARG A 76 -8.00 23.73 15.35
CA ARG A 76 -7.07 24.87 15.50
C ARG A 76 -6.19 24.74 16.75
N ASN A 77 -6.74 24.22 17.84
CA ASN A 77 -5.98 24.02 19.08
C ASN A 77 -4.96 22.88 19.00
N HIS A 78 -5.21 21.86 18.17
CA HIS A 78 -4.41 20.62 18.16
C HIS A 78 -3.59 20.39 16.89
N VAL A 79 -3.79 21.16 15.82
CA VAL A 79 -3.13 20.94 14.53
C VAL A 79 -1.60 20.97 14.64
N CYS A 80 -1.03 21.89 15.41
CA CYS A 80 0.43 21.96 15.62
C CYS A 80 0.96 20.69 16.29
N ASN A 81 0.28 20.20 17.33
CA ASN A 81 0.66 18.96 18.03
C ASN A 81 0.53 17.75 17.10
N PHE A 82 -0.53 17.71 16.31
CA PHE A 82 -0.79 16.67 15.32
C PHE A 82 0.32 16.60 14.27
N LEU A 83 0.69 17.73 13.65
CA LEU A 83 1.76 17.81 12.65
C LEU A 83 3.13 17.46 13.26
N THR A 84 3.40 17.93 14.48
CA THR A 84 4.62 17.58 15.22
C THR A 84 4.74 16.06 15.44
N ILE A 85 3.63 15.40 15.75
CA ILE A 85 3.61 13.93 15.86
C ILE A 85 3.90 13.31 14.49
N LEU A 86 3.30 13.75 13.39
CA LEU A 86 3.56 13.19 12.07
C LEU A 86 5.03 13.27 11.65
N GLU A 87 5.70 14.38 11.94
CA GLU A 87 7.12 14.57 11.60
C GLU A 87 8.08 13.85 12.55
N SER A 88 7.64 13.55 13.77
CA SER A 88 8.49 12.86 14.74
C SER A 88 8.87 11.43 14.29
N PRO A 89 10.03 10.89 14.73
CA PRO A 89 10.49 9.56 14.32
C PRO A 89 9.52 8.44 14.67
N SER A 90 9.27 7.54 13.72
CA SER A 90 8.47 6.34 13.90
C SER A 90 9.20 5.33 14.80
N LEU A 91 8.43 4.63 15.65
CA LEU A 91 8.96 3.55 16.49
C LEU A 91 8.93 2.19 15.77
N ILE A 92 8.02 2.04 14.81
CA ILE A 92 7.82 0.82 14.04
C ILE A 92 8.60 0.83 12.71
N LEU A 93 8.80 2.01 12.12
CA LEU A 93 9.57 2.21 10.90
C LEU A 93 10.86 2.96 11.24
N ARG A 94 11.96 2.23 11.48
CA ARG A 94 13.26 2.84 11.79
C ARG A 94 13.66 3.83 10.71
N GLU A 95 14.25 4.96 11.11
CA GLU A 95 14.74 6.03 10.22
C GLU A 95 13.65 6.76 9.40
N LYS A 96 12.37 6.47 9.65
CA LYS A 96 11.24 7.12 9.01
C LYS A 96 10.47 7.94 10.04
N SER A 97 9.78 9.00 9.61
CA SER A 97 8.83 9.72 10.45
C SER A 97 7.45 9.04 10.49
N ARG A 98 6.60 9.45 11.43
CA ARG A 98 5.24 8.88 11.60
C ARG A 98 4.31 9.11 10.41
N LYS A 99 4.59 10.05 9.52
CA LYS A 99 3.85 10.19 8.24
C LYS A 99 3.87 8.91 7.41
N TRP A 100 4.93 8.10 7.53
CA TRP A 100 4.98 6.79 6.87
C TRP A 100 4.03 5.75 7.49
N GLU A 101 3.70 5.89 8.77
CA GLU A 101 2.66 5.08 9.42
C GLU A 101 1.27 5.47 8.89
N LEU A 102 1.02 6.78 8.76
CA LEU A 102 -0.19 7.33 8.14
C LEU A 102 -0.39 6.76 6.73
N ILE A 103 0.62 6.81 5.87
CA ILE A 103 0.54 6.28 4.49
C ILE A 103 0.22 4.78 4.46
N ARG A 104 0.67 4.02 5.47
CA ARG A 104 0.35 2.58 5.61
C ARG A 104 -1.05 2.32 6.18
N GLY A 105 -1.78 3.36 6.56
CA GLY A 105 -3.07 3.24 7.24
C GLY A 105 -2.95 2.75 8.68
N VAL A 106 -1.78 2.89 9.30
CA VAL A 106 -1.55 2.49 10.69
C VAL A 106 -1.80 3.69 11.59
N TYR A 107 -2.90 3.63 12.35
CA TYR A 107 -3.22 4.67 13.32
C TYR A 107 -2.27 4.61 14.52
N ASN A 108 -1.66 5.76 14.88
CA ASN A 108 -0.72 5.85 15.99
C ASN A 108 -1.42 6.32 17.28
N ASP A 109 -1.30 5.55 18.36
CA ASP A 109 -1.92 5.89 19.65
C ASP A 109 -1.42 7.22 20.26
N LYS A 110 -0.29 7.77 19.81
CA LYS A 110 0.15 9.12 20.20
C LYS A 110 -0.87 10.20 19.84
N PHE A 111 -1.63 10.03 18.75
CA PHE A 111 -2.72 10.94 18.42
C PHE A 111 -3.82 10.91 19.48
N SER A 112 -4.10 9.73 20.03
CA SER A 112 -5.04 9.55 21.16
C SER A 112 -4.54 10.14 22.47
N ASN A 113 -3.25 10.48 22.57
CA ASN A 113 -2.63 11.09 23.75
C ASN A 113 -2.56 12.63 23.66
N ILE A 114 -2.92 13.22 22.52
CA ILE A 114 -2.97 14.68 22.34
C ILE A 114 -3.98 15.30 23.32
N SER A 115 -5.10 14.64 23.54
CA SER A 115 -6.14 15.08 24.47
C SER A 115 -6.62 13.94 25.35
N LYS A 116 -7.22 14.27 26.50
CA LYS A 116 -7.97 13.32 27.34
C LYS A 116 -9.47 13.33 27.01
N ILE A 117 -9.96 14.38 26.35
CA ILE A 117 -11.37 14.60 26.04
C ILE A 117 -11.76 13.69 24.87
N LYS A 118 -12.89 12.99 25.00
CA LYS A 118 -13.33 11.97 24.03
C LYS A 118 -13.71 12.60 22.69
N GLU A 119 -14.39 13.74 22.75
CA GLU A 119 -14.84 14.52 21.61
C GLU A 119 -13.64 15.01 20.78
N GLU A 120 -12.61 15.53 21.45
CA GLU A 120 -11.39 15.99 20.77
C GLU A 120 -10.64 14.84 20.08
N LYS A 121 -10.56 13.67 20.72
CA LYS A 121 -9.97 12.47 20.11
C LYS A 121 -10.72 12.05 18.84
N ALA A 122 -12.05 12.17 18.82
CA ALA A 122 -12.84 11.85 17.65
C ALA A 122 -12.51 12.78 16.49
N VAL A 123 -12.47 14.09 16.73
CA VAL A 123 -12.12 15.10 15.73
C VAL A 123 -10.68 14.93 15.22
N ILE A 124 -9.73 14.63 16.11
CA ILE A 124 -8.34 14.34 15.73
C ILE A 124 -8.26 13.09 14.82
N LYS A 125 -9.07 12.07 15.12
CA LYS A 125 -9.16 10.87 14.28
C LYS A 125 -9.80 11.17 12.91
N GLU A 126 -10.80 12.04 12.88
CA GLU A 126 -11.40 12.52 11.62
C GLU A 126 -10.36 13.26 10.77
N LEU A 127 -9.56 14.15 11.35
CA LEU A 127 -8.44 14.81 10.66
C LEU A 127 -7.44 13.78 10.12
N TRP A 128 -7.08 12.76 10.91
CA TRP A 128 -6.18 11.70 10.46
C TRP A 128 -6.73 10.96 9.23
N ASN A 129 -8.01 10.58 9.26
CA ASN A 129 -8.67 9.91 8.13
C ASN A 129 -8.73 10.84 6.91
N PHE A 130 -9.05 12.12 7.11
CA PHE A 130 -9.11 13.11 6.05
C PHE A 130 -7.76 13.24 5.32
N ILE A 131 -6.66 13.37 6.07
CA ILE A 131 -5.32 13.46 5.46
C ILE A 131 -4.95 12.16 4.75
N TYR A 132 -5.25 11.00 5.34
CA TYR A 132 -5.05 9.70 4.70
C TYR A 132 -5.76 9.63 3.35
N ASP A 133 -7.03 10.03 3.30
CA ASP A 133 -7.85 10.01 2.09
C ASP A 133 -7.34 11.00 1.05
N GLU A 134 -6.92 12.20 1.44
CA GLU A 134 -6.28 13.17 0.53
C GLU A 134 -4.98 12.62 -0.08
N ILE A 135 -4.14 11.92 0.70
CA ILE A 135 -2.93 11.25 0.18
C ILE A 135 -3.31 10.18 -0.84
N LYS A 136 -4.30 9.33 -0.54
CA LYS A 136 -4.74 8.28 -1.47
C LYS A 136 -5.32 8.89 -2.75
N LYS A 137 -6.14 9.94 -2.63
CA LYS A 137 -6.78 10.62 -3.75
C LYS A 137 -5.79 11.32 -4.67
N ARG A 138 -4.75 11.95 -4.12
CA ARG A 138 -3.83 12.80 -4.90
C ARG A 138 -2.55 12.09 -5.35
N ILE A 139 -2.19 10.97 -4.74
CA ILE A 139 -0.98 10.21 -5.12
C ILE A 139 -1.37 8.81 -5.61
N TRP A 140 -2.07 8.03 -4.77
CA TRP A 140 -2.29 6.62 -5.05
C TRP A 140 -3.20 6.39 -6.27
N ILE A 141 -4.33 7.12 -6.36
CA ILE A 141 -5.27 6.98 -7.48
C ILE A 141 -4.60 7.42 -8.80
N PRO A 142 -4.00 8.63 -8.91
CA PRO A 142 -3.27 9.05 -10.12
C PRO A 142 -2.17 8.08 -10.52
N ARG A 143 -1.43 7.52 -9.55
CA ARG A 143 -0.45 6.46 -9.81
C ARG A 143 -1.11 5.25 -10.47
N CYS A 144 -2.24 4.77 -9.95
CA CYS A 144 -2.92 3.60 -10.50
C CYS A 144 -3.43 3.85 -11.92
N ASP A 145 -4.02 5.02 -12.16
CA ASP A 145 -4.54 5.41 -13.48
C ASP A 145 -3.42 5.52 -14.51
N GLU A 146 -2.29 6.10 -14.10
CA GLU A 146 -1.13 6.27 -14.97
C GLU A 146 -0.45 4.93 -15.30
N ILE A 147 -0.31 4.03 -14.32
CA ILE A 147 0.17 2.67 -14.57
C ILE A 147 -0.74 1.95 -15.56
N GLU A 148 -2.06 2.02 -15.37
CA GLU A 148 -3.01 1.39 -16.29
C GLU A 148 -2.91 1.99 -17.71
N ARG A 149 -2.68 3.30 -17.83
CA ARG A 149 -2.48 3.98 -19.11
C ARG A 149 -1.19 3.53 -19.81
N LEU A 150 -0.10 3.38 -19.07
CA LEU A 150 1.20 2.96 -19.60
C LEU A 150 1.23 1.46 -19.95
N GLU A 151 0.66 0.60 -19.10
CA GLU A 151 0.51 -0.83 -19.38
C GLU A 151 -0.30 -1.06 -20.66
N LYS A 152 -1.38 -0.30 -20.88
CA LYS A 152 -2.15 -0.34 -22.14
C LYS A 152 -1.31 0.05 -23.36
N LYS A 153 -0.41 1.05 -23.23
CA LYS A 153 0.50 1.47 -24.32
C LYS A 153 1.53 0.40 -24.66
N GLU A 154 1.99 -0.37 -23.67
CA GLU A 154 2.89 -1.53 -23.88
C GLU A 154 2.12 -2.83 -24.14
N GLU A 155 0.82 -2.76 -24.45
CA GLU A 155 -0.05 -3.92 -24.74
C GLU A 155 -0.05 -4.99 -23.63
N ILE A 156 0.14 -4.58 -22.37
CA ILE A 156 0.08 -5.42 -21.18
C ILE A 156 -1.37 -5.45 -20.68
N LYS A 157 -1.98 -6.64 -20.62
CA LYS A 157 -3.33 -6.83 -20.11
C LYS A 157 -3.30 -7.33 -18.66
N LYS A 158 -4.37 -7.04 -17.90
CA LYS A 158 -4.54 -7.58 -16.53
C LYS A 158 -4.53 -9.11 -16.46
N SER A 159 -4.86 -9.81 -17.55
CA SER A 159 -4.72 -11.27 -17.66
C SER A 159 -3.27 -11.71 -17.69
N ASP A 160 -2.40 -10.93 -18.35
CA ASP A 160 -0.97 -11.23 -18.47
C ASP A 160 -0.32 -11.18 -17.08
N LEU A 161 -0.65 -10.15 -16.28
CA LEU A 161 -0.09 -9.96 -14.94
C LEU A 161 -0.47 -11.04 -13.92
N ARG A 162 -1.45 -11.89 -14.23
CA ARG A 162 -1.85 -13.05 -13.39
C ARG A 162 -1.04 -14.30 -13.68
N LEU A 163 -0.31 -14.32 -14.80
CA LEU A 163 0.49 -15.45 -15.24
C LEU A 163 1.95 -15.26 -14.83
N LYS A 164 2.65 -16.37 -14.60
CA LYS A 164 4.12 -16.38 -14.59
C LYS A 164 4.64 -16.41 -16.03
N LYS A 165 5.85 -15.91 -16.25
CA LYS A 165 6.55 -16.13 -17.52
C LYS A 165 6.68 -17.63 -17.77
N GLN A 166 6.42 -18.04 -19.01
CA GLN A 166 6.76 -19.38 -19.46
C GLN A 166 8.28 -19.39 -19.71
N GLU A 167 8.99 -20.36 -19.14
CA GLU A 167 10.38 -20.57 -19.52
C GLU A 167 10.41 -21.16 -20.94
N PRO A 168 11.31 -20.71 -21.82
CA PRO A 168 11.55 -21.42 -23.06
C PRO A 168 11.97 -22.86 -22.72
N GLU A 169 11.31 -23.84 -23.33
CA GLU A 169 11.69 -25.26 -23.23
C GLU A 169 13.13 -25.42 -23.74
N GLY A 170 14.13 -25.35 -22.85
CA GLY A 170 15.52 -25.41 -23.29
C GLY A 170 16.64 -25.12 -22.29
N HIS A 171 16.38 -24.75 -21.03
CA HIS A 171 17.44 -24.60 -20.01
C HIS A 171 17.09 -25.30 -18.70
N GLN A 172 17.06 -26.64 -18.74
CA GLN A 172 17.34 -27.41 -17.52
C GLN A 172 18.84 -27.28 -17.22
N ASN A 173 19.23 -26.42 -16.28
CA ASN A 173 20.19 -26.79 -15.23
C ASN A 173 20.44 -25.68 -14.19
N LYS A 174 20.30 -26.10 -12.93
CA LYS A 174 20.80 -25.56 -11.65
C LYS A 174 20.21 -24.25 -11.12
N LEU A 175 19.21 -24.39 -10.24
CA LEU A 175 19.40 -24.10 -8.80
C LEU A 175 18.33 -24.81 -7.95
N LEU A 176 18.66 -25.99 -7.44
CA LEU A 176 18.21 -26.53 -6.15
C LEU A 176 19.21 -25.92 -5.14
N GLU A 177 18.86 -25.26 -4.03
CA GLU A 177 17.90 -25.62 -2.99
C GLU A 177 17.45 -24.36 -2.20
N THR A 178 16.16 -24.27 -1.90
CA THR A 178 15.70 -23.98 -0.54
C THR A 178 14.24 -24.42 -0.46
N GLU A 179 14.05 -25.69 -0.09
CA GLU A 179 12.75 -26.23 0.25
C GLU A 179 12.15 -25.45 1.42
N ASN A 180 11.01 -24.79 1.20
CA ASN A 180 10.18 -24.27 2.28
C ASN A 180 9.04 -25.27 2.55
N SER A 181 9.06 -25.83 3.75
CA SER A 181 8.33 -26.98 4.29
C SER A 181 6.79 -26.88 4.36
N LYS A 182 6.14 -26.08 3.50
CA LYS A 182 4.67 -25.91 3.52
C LYS A 182 3.90 -26.83 2.56
N ASN A 183 4.56 -27.39 1.55
CA ASN A 183 3.89 -28.25 0.56
C ASN A 183 3.69 -29.71 0.99
N LYS A 184 4.34 -30.15 2.10
CA LYS A 184 4.22 -31.54 2.58
C LYS A 184 2.85 -31.88 3.17
N LYS A 185 2.13 -30.88 3.73
CA LYS A 185 0.79 -31.10 4.34
C LYS A 185 -0.32 -31.35 3.32
N THR A 186 -0.16 -30.87 2.08
CA THR A 186 -1.21 -30.99 1.07
C THR A 186 -1.12 -32.33 0.31
N THR A 187 0.11 -32.84 0.10
CA THR A 187 0.32 -34.14 -0.56
C THR A 187 -0.07 -35.31 0.32
N GLU A 188 0.24 -35.29 1.62
CA GLU A 188 -0.19 -36.34 2.57
C GLU A 188 -1.70 -36.45 2.70
N ASN A 189 -2.44 -35.34 2.62
CA ASN A 189 -3.90 -35.35 2.64
C ASN A 189 -4.50 -35.88 1.33
N LEU A 190 -3.86 -35.62 0.20
CA LEU A 190 -4.27 -36.16 -1.11
C LEU A 190 -4.04 -37.69 -1.20
N GLU A 191 -2.97 -38.20 -0.62
CA GLU A 191 -2.68 -39.64 -0.57
C GLU A 191 -3.64 -40.39 0.37
N LYS A 192 -3.91 -39.86 1.58
CA LYS A 192 -4.92 -40.44 2.49
C LYS A 192 -6.33 -40.46 1.90
N THR A 193 -6.69 -39.45 1.08
CA THR A 193 -8.00 -39.39 0.42
C THR A 193 -8.09 -40.40 -0.73
N LYS A 194 -6.97 -40.70 -1.42
CA LYS A 194 -6.92 -41.72 -2.47
C LYS A 194 -6.97 -43.14 -1.90
N GLU A 195 -6.27 -43.43 -0.80
CA GLU A 195 -6.31 -44.75 -0.15
C GLU A 195 -7.70 -45.10 0.41
N ASN A 196 -8.41 -44.14 0.99
CA ASN A 196 -9.77 -44.35 1.50
C ASN A 196 -10.80 -44.60 0.39
N ASN A 197 -10.62 -44.01 -0.80
CA ASN A 197 -11.48 -44.21 -1.95
C ASN A 197 -11.24 -45.54 -2.69
N ILE A 198 -10.05 -46.14 -2.54
CA ILE A 198 -9.75 -47.46 -3.11
C ILE A 198 -10.32 -48.57 -2.21
N LYS A 199 -10.23 -48.42 -0.87
CA LYS A 199 -10.78 -49.41 0.08
C LYS A 199 -12.31 -49.50 0.09
N THR A 200 -13.01 -48.45 -0.30
CA THR A 200 -14.48 -48.42 -0.40
C THR A 200 -15.04 -48.99 -1.71
N LYS A 201 -14.21 -49.21 -2.73
CA LYS A 201 -14.61 -49.81 -4.01
C LYS A 201 -14.39 -51.32 -4.11
N LEU A 202 -13.83 -51.94 -3.07
CA LEU A 202 -13.48 -53.37 -3.01
C LEU A 202 -14.29 -54.14 -1.95
N LYS A 203 -15.45 -53.61 -1.52
CA LYS A 203 -16.39 -54.30 -0.63
C LYS A 203 -17.75 -54.44 -1.31
#